data_AF-A0A1J4LXD5-F1
#
_entry.id   AF-A0A1J4LXD5-F1
#
_cell.length_a   1.000
_cell.length_b   1.000
_cell.length_c   1.000
_cell.angle_alpha   90.00
_cell.angle_beta   90.00
_cell.angle_gamma   90.00
#
_symmetry.space_group_name_H-M   'P 1'
#
loop_
_entity.id
_entity.type
_entity.pdbx_description
1 polymer ?
#
loop_
_entity_poly.entity_id
_entity_poly.type
_entity_poly.pdbx_seq_one_letter_code
_entity_poly.pdbx_strand_id
1 'polypeptide(L)'
;MSSYERATPEWNRNWDQNRNQNATGDAMTAASGNGDDMTPEEYEELAIALEDLIKELRDEPIKDSRLEGLFDEATTSDPRIWNTVTAFIDVEDGEAVVTDESKLAQGKWAPEIVAGCDTMVTIDIQRGLMPDDFKYLVGKKLSEQAEEFREQAADESESSDSQ
;
A
#
# COMPACT_ATOMS: atom_id res chain seq x y z
N MET A 1 -21.47 33.65 18.14
CA MET A 1 -21.81 32.22 18.35
C MET A 1 -22.07 31.64 16.97
N SER A 2 -21.34 30.70 16.40
CA SER A 2 -20.21 29.88 16.84
C SER A 2 -19.50 29.44 15.55
N SER A 3 -18.26 29.86 15.33
CA SER A 3 -17.45 29.36 14.21
C SER A 3 -16.91 28.00 14.61
N TYR A 4 -17.48 26.92 14.09
CA TYR A 4 -16.85 25.60 14.20
C TYR A 4 -15.78 25.48 13.12
N GLU A 5 -14.58 25.96 13.44
CA GLU A 5 -13.35 25.54 12.76
C GLU A 5 -13.28 24.01 12.90
N ARG A 6 -13.38 23.30 11.77
CA ARG A 6 -13.17 21.85 11.72
C ARG A 6 -11.71 21.60 12.05
N ALA A 7 -11.45 21.18 13.29
CA ALA A 7 -10.16 20.67 13.71
C ALA A 7 -9.80 19.47 12.81
N THR A 8 -8.66 19.56 12.12
CA THR A 8 -8.05 18.44 11.42
C THR A 8 -7.78 17.31 12.43
N PRO A 9 -8.16 16.05 12.12
CA PRO A 9 -7.87 14.91 12.99
C PRO A 9 -6.37 14.81 13.28
N GLU A 10 -5.99 14.54 14.53
CA GLU A 10 -4.58 14.56 14.96
C GLU A 10 -3.71 13.52 14.24
N TRP A 11 -4.29 12.46 13.67
CA TRP A 11 -3.56 11.49 12.85
C TRP A 11 -3.03 12.11 11.54
N ASN A 12 -3.69 13.13 11.00
CA ASN A 12 -3.25 13.85 9.79
C ASN A 12 -2.07 14.79 10.07
N ARG A 13 -1.95 15.30 11.31
CA ARG A 13 -0.83 16.18 11.70
C ARG A 13 0.48 15.41 11.90
N ASN A 14 0.41 14.14 12.28
CA ASN A 14 1.60 13.32 12.50
C ASN A 14 2.29 12.97 11.17
N TRP A 15 1.52 12.78 10.10
CA TRP A 15 2.04 12.57 8.74
C TRP A 15 2.72 13.83 8.17
N ASP A 16 2.10 15.00 8.30
CA ASP A 16 2.67 16.26 7.80
C ASP A 16 3.92 16.72 8.59
N GLN A 17 3.96 16.49 9.92
CA GLN A 17 5.13 16.83 10.74
C GLN A 17 6.33 15.91 10.48
N ASN A 18 6.11 14.65 10.14
CA ASN A 18 7.19 13.74 9.75
C ASN A 18 7.76 14.08 8.36
N ARG A 19 6.92 14.57 7.43
CA ARG A 19 7.37 15.04 6.12
C ARG A 19 8.21 16.31 6.22
N ASN A 20 7.81 17.26 7.07
CA ASN A 20 8.48 18.57 7.16
C ASN A 20 9.81 18.55 7.94
N GLN A 21 10.00 17.59 8.87
CA GLN A 21 11.30 17.39 9.53
C GLN A 21 12.36 16.76 8.60
N ASN A 22 11.94 16.08 7.53
CA ASN A 22 12.84 15.56 6.49
C ASN A 22 13.19 16.57 5.39
N ALA A 23 12.57 17.75 5.37
CA ALA A 23 12.70 18.70 4.25
C ALA A 23 13.81 19.76 4.43
N THR A 24 14.56 19.76 5.55
CA THR A 24 15.54 20.83 5.84
C THR A 24 16.94 20.36 6.26
N GLY A 25 17.24 19.06 6.13
CA GLY A 25 18.56 18.52 6.42
C GLY A 25 19.20 17.90 5.20
N ASP A 26 20.03 18.69 4.51
CA ASP A 26 21.09 18.27 3.59
C ASP A 26 20.74 17.41 2.37
N ALA A 27 20.99 18.01 1.22
CA ALA A 27 21.17 17.33 -0.05
C ALA A 27 22.19 16.17 0.09
N MET A 28 21.74 14.93 -0.11
CA MET A 28 22.40 13.84 -0.84
C MET A 28 21.63 12.53 -0.60
N THR A 29 21.04 12.01 -1.66
CA THR A 29 20.87 10.57 -1.93
C THR A 29 20.13 9.77 -0.84
N ALA A 30 18.80 9.82 -0.86
CA ALA A 30 18.00 8.75 -0.29
C ALA A 30 18.04 7.54 -1.23
N ALA A 31 19.03 6.68 -1.06
CA ALA A 31 18.97 5.32 -1.58
C ALA A 31 17.85 4.56 -0.84
N SER A 32 16.70 4.40 -1.47
CA SER A 32 15.73 3.33 -1.17
C SER A 32 15.71 2.43 -2.41
N GLY A 33 16.34 1.26 -2.30
CA GLY A 33 16.51 0.34 -3.41
C GLY A 33 15.17 -0.12 -4.01
N ASN A 34 15.19 -0.29 -5.33
CA ASN A 34 14.16 -0.77 -6.27
C ASN A 34 13.33 0.30 -7.02
N GLY A 35 13.45 1.59 -6.73
CA GLY A 35 12.70 2.65 -7.45
C GLY A 35 13.39 3.25 -8.68
N ASP A 36 14.64 2.89 -8.98
CA ASP A 36 15.47 3.58 -10.00
C ASP A 36 15.69 2.75 -11.29
N ASP A 37 15.11 1.55 -11.44
CA ASP A 37 15.37 0.64 -12.58
C ASP A 37 14.09 0.01 -13.17
N MET A 38 12.90 0.35 -12.66
CA MET A 38 11.66 -0.10 -13.29
C MET A 38 11.41 0.71 -14.56
N THR A 39 10.87 0.09 -15.60
CA THR A 39 10.48 0.78 -16.84
C THR A 39 9.05 1.32 -16.73
N PRO A 40 8.67 2.30 -17.57
CA PRO A 40 7.28 2.75 -17.66
C PRO A 40 6.27 1.61 -17.87
N GLU A 41 6.67 0.59 -18.64
CA GLU A 41 5.83 -0.59 -18.88
C GLU A 41 5.66 -1.45 -17.62
N GLU A 42 6.70 -1.62 -16.81
CA GLU A 42 6.62 -2.38 -15.55
C GLU A 42 5.71 -1.67 -14.52
N TYR A 43 5.79 -0.34 -14.45
CA TYR A 43 4.87 0.46 -13.64
C TYR A 43 3.41 0.35 -14.10
N GLU A 44 3.17 0.38 -15.42
CA GLU A 44 1.82 0.20 -15.96
C GLU A 44 1.31 -1.23 -15.71
N GLU A 45 2.16 -2.25 -15.84
CA GLU A 45 1.83 -3.64 -15.54
C GLU A 45 1.44 -3.81 -14.06
N LEU A 46 2.18 -3.18 -13.14
CA LEU A 46 1.84 -3.12 -11.73
C LEU A 46 0.47 -2.49 -11.49
N ALA A 47 0.21 -1.34 -12.09
CA ALA A 47 -1.07 -0.66 -11.95
C ALA A 47 -2.24 -1.52 -12.44
N ILE A 48 -2.09 -2.17 -13.59
CA ILE A 48 -3.12 -3.06 -14.17
C ILE A 48 -3.37 -4.27 -13.25
N ALA A 49 -2.31 -4.93 -12.78
CA ALA A 49 -2.41 -6.07 -11.90
C ALA A 49 -3.15 -5.73 -10.59
N LEU A 50 -2.89 -4.54 -10.03
CA LEU A 50 -3.59 -4.05 -8.85
C LEU A 50 -5.06 -3.73 -9.13
N GLU A 51 -5.39 -3.15 -10.28
CA GLU A 51 -6.78 -2.91 -10.69
C GLU A 51 -7.59 -4.19 -10.84
N ASP A 52 -6.98 -5.25 -11.37
CA ASP A 52 -7.61 -6.57 -11.45
C ASP A 52 -7.82 -7.18 -10.06
N LEU A 53 -6.87 -7.03 -9.14
CA LEU A 53 -7.05 -7.44 -7.74
C LEU A 53 -8.17 -6.66 -7.04
N ILE A 54 -8.28 -5.35 -7.29
CA ILE A 54 -9.39 -4.51 -6.78
C ILE A 54 -10.74 -4.99 -7.33
N LYS A 55 -10.78 -5.33 -8.62
CA LYS A 55 -11.98 -5.84 -9.28
C LYS A 55 -12.41 -7.18 -8.69
N GLU A 56 -11.47 -8.09 -8.47
CA GLU A 56 -11.73 -9.35 -7.77
C GLU A 56 -12.31 -9.10 -6.37
N LEU A 57 -11.68 -8.24 -5.57
CA LEU A 57 -12.21 -7.88 -4.24
C LEU A 57 -13.64 -7.33 -4.29
N ARG A 58 -13.99 -6.57 -5.33
CA ARG A 58 -15.33 -6.02 -5.51
C ARG A 58 -16.34 -7.09 -5.91
N ASP A 59 -15.98 -7.93 -6.88
CA ASP A 59 -16.92 -8.80 -7.59
C ASP A 59 -17.04 -10.19 -6.95
N GLU A 60 -16.02 -10.65 -6.22
CA GLU A 60 -15.94 -11.99 -5.66
C GLU A 60 -16.07 -12.00 -4.12
N PRO A 61 -16.62 -13.07 -3.50
CA PRO A 61 -16.58 -13.22 -2.05
C PRO A 61 -15.13 -13.22 -1.51
N ILE A 62 -14.90 -12.62 -0.33
CA ILE A 62 -13.53 -12.54 0.24
C ILE A 62 -12.88 -13.91 0.48
N LYS A 63 -13.70 -14.96 0.63
CA LYS A 63 -13.24 -16.34 0.83
C LYS A 63 -12.72 -17.02 -0.42
N ASP A 64 -13.02 -16.45 -1.58
CA ASP A 64 -12.58 -17.00 -2.86
C ASP A 64 -11.51 -16.11 -3.49
N SER A 65 -11.12 -15.01 -2.82
CA SER A 65 -10.17 -14.03 -3.33
C SER A 65 -8.73 -14.31 -2.87
N ARG A 66 -7.75 -13.78 -3.62
CA ARG A 66 -6.32 -13.85 -3.29
C ARG A 66 -5.96 -13.22 -1.94
N LEU A 67 -6.85 -12.43 -1.35
CA LEU A 67 -6.65 -11.71 -0.09
C LEU A 67 -7.44 -12.32 1.09
N GLU A 68 -7.96 -13.55 0.95
CA GLU A 68 -8.60 -14.29 2.05
C GLU A 68 -7.67 -14.38 3.27
N GLY A 69 -6.40 -14.75 3.05
CA GLY A 69 -5.40 -14.89 4.12
C GLY A 69 -5.19 -13.60 4.90
N LEU A 70 -5.06 -12.47 4.19
CA LEU A 70 -4.95 -11.15 4.80
C LEU A 70 -6.20 -10.80 5.63
N PHE A 71 -7.40 -11.12 5.13
CA PHE A 71 -8.66 -10.90 5.86
C PHE A 71 -8.76 -11.73 7.13
N ASP A 72 -8.44 -13.02 7.04
CA ASP A 72 -8.44 -13.93 8.18
C ASP A 72 -7.49 -13.42 9.27
N GLU A 73 -6.28 -13.01 8.89
CA GLU A 73 -5.32 -12.48 9.83
C GLU A 73 -5.76 -11.15 10.47
N ALA A 74 -6.31 -10.24 9.66
CA ALA A 74 -6.82 -8.96 10.14
C ALA A 74 -7.98 -9.12 11.14
N THR A 75 -8.80 -10.16 10.98
CA THR A 75 -10.04 -10.34 11.75
C THR A 75 -9.87 -11.25 12.97
N THR A 76 -8.92 -12.18 12.93
CA THR A 76 -8.76 -13.22 13.97
C THR A 76 -7.60 -12.96 14.92
N SER A 77 -6.57 -12.22 14.50
CA SER A 77 -5.40 -11.93 15.33
C SER A 77 -5.75 -11.15 16.61
N ASP A 78 -4.88 -11.24 17.62
CA ASP A 78 -5.05 -10.49 18.87
C ASP A 78 -4.49 -9.07 18.71
N PRO A 79 -5.35 -8.03 18.67
CA PRO A 79 -4.92 -6.64 18.47
C PRO A 79 -4.06 -6.09 19.62
N ARG A 80 -3.98 -6.81 20.75
CA ARG A 80 -3.12 -6.44 21.88
C ARG A 80 -1.67 -6.88 21.68
N ILE A 81 -1.43 -7.78 20.73
CA ILE A 81 -0.11 -8.33 20.41
C ILE A 81 0.34 -7.77 19.06
N TRP A 82 -0.53 -7.79 18.06
CA TRP A 82 -0.25 -7.37 16.70
C TRP A 82 -1.19 -6.22 16.34
N ASN A 83 -0.66 -5.09 15.89
CA ASN A 83 -1.52 -3.95 15.52
C ASN A 83 -1.88 -3.96 14.03
N THR A 84 -0.99 -4.47 13.17
CA THR A 84 -1.19 -4.47 11.71
C THR A 84 -0.85 -5.81 11.09
N VAL A 85 -1.45 -6.07 9.93
CA VAL A 85 -1.09 -7.15 9.02
C VAL A 85 -0.84 -6.57 7.63
N THR A 86 0.14 -7.14 6.95
CA THR A 86 0.58 -6.74 5.61
C THR A 86 0.56 -7.95 4.69
N ALA A 87 -0.03 -7.81 3.51
CA ALA A 87 0.20 -8.72 2.40
C ALA A 87 1.30 -8.13 1.51
N PHE A 88 2.27 -8.96 1.15
CA PHE A 88 3.30 -8.65 0.15
C PHE A 88 2.82 -9.17 -1.19
N ILE A 89 2.86 -8.29 -2.19
CA ILE A 89 2.28 -8.53 -3.51
C ILE A 89 3.39 -8.37 -4.54
N ASP A 90 3.52 -9.40 -5.36
CA ASP A 90 4.38 -9.43 -6.54
C ASP A 90 3.51 -9.52 -7.78
N VAL A 91 4.01 -9.03 -8.91
CA VAL A 91 3.37 -9.19 -10.21
C VAL A 91 4.11 -10.25 -11.00
N GLU A 92 3.44 -11.38 -11.21
CA GLU A 92 3.96 -12.49 -11.97
C GLU A 92 3.06 -12.70 -13.19
N ASP A 93 3.65 -12.63 -14.40
CA ASP A 93 2.93 -12.78 -15.67
C ASP A 93 1.72 -11.82 -15.81
N GLY A 94 1.84 -10.58 -15.33
CA GLY A 94 0.79 -9.56 -15.35
C GLY A 94 -0.32 -9.75 -14.31
N GLU A 95 -0.18 -10.69 -13.39
CA GLU A 95 -1.14 -10.93 -12.32
C GLU A 95 -0.55 -10.60 -10.94
N ALA A 96 -1.34 -9.95 -10.09
CA ALA A 96 -0.98 -9.72 -8.70
C ALA A 96 -1.06 -11.03 -7.90
N VAL A 97 0.07 -11.45 -7.32
CA VAL A 97 0.22 -12.65 -6.50
C VAL A 97 0.58 -12.22 -5.07
N VAL A 98 -0.19 -12.69 -4.09
CA VAL A 98 0.16 -12.52 -2.69
C VAL A 98 1.22 -13.57 -2.33
N THR A 99 2.44 -13.14 -2.05
CA THR A 99 3.57 -14.05 -1.82
C THR A 99 3.82 -14.35 -0.35
N ASP A 100 3.45 -13.43 0.54
CA ASP A 100 3.46 -13.66 1.99
C ASP A 100 2.47 -12.73 2.71
N GLU A 101 2.03 -13.14 3.91
CA GLU A 101 1.27 -12.31 4.83
C GLU A 101 1.92 -12.31 6.22
N SER A 102 2.32 -11.13 6.69
CA SER A 102 2.99 -11.01 7.97
C SER A 102 2.41 -9.90 8.86
N LYS A 103 2.58 -10.07 10.18
CA LYS A 103 2.02 -9.21 11.22
C LYS A 103 3.09 -8.39 11.92
N LEU A 104 2.75 -7.16 12.27
CA LEU A 104 3.61 -6.29 13.09
C LEU A 104 2.90 -5.81 14.34
N ALA A 105 3.64 -5.86 15.45
CA ALA A 105 3.19 -5.31 16.72
C ALA A 105 3.25 -3.79 16.63
N GLN A 106 4.42 -3.23 16.35
CA GLN A 106 4.62 -1.81 16.06
C GLN A 106 5.85 -1.67 15.18
N GLY A 107 5.98 -0.54 14.49
CA GLY A 107 7.16 -0.18 13.73
C GLY A 107 6.92 -0.22 12.22
N LYS A 108 8.01 -0.44 11.48
CA LYS A 108 8.03 -0.51 10.02
C LYS A 108 8.71 -1.81 9.61
N TRP A 109 8.36 -2.32 8.44
CA TRP A 109 9.09 -3.44 7.85
C TRP A 109 10.55 -3.09 7.63
N ALA A 110 11.42 -4.09 7.81
CA ALA A 110 12.83 -3.93 7.51
C ALA A 110 12.99 -3.78 5.98
N PRO A 111 13.89 -2.90 5.49
CA PRO A 111 14.02 -2.61 4.07
C PRO A 111 14.26 -3.85 3.21
N GLU A 112 14.96 -4.85 3.73
CA GLU A 112 15.24 -6.11 3.03
C GLU A 112 14.00 -6.99 2.79
N ILE A 113 12.95 -6.83 3.61
CA ILE A 113 11.66 -7.52 3.42
C ILE A 113 10.84 -6.79 2.37
N VAL A 114 10.83 -5.45 2.43
CA VAL A 114 10.11 -4.61 1.47
C VAL A 114 10.74 -4.66 0.08
N ALA A 115 12.06 -4.70 -0.01
CA ALA A 115 12.77 -4.78 -1.28
C ALA A 115 12.61 -6.15 -1.98
N GLY A 116 11.98 -7.12 -1.32
CA GLY A 116 11.69 -8.42 -1.90
C GLY A 116 10.35 -8.47 -2.63
N CYS A 117 9.53 -7.41 -2.56
CA CYS A 117 8.23 -7.36 -3.21
C CYS A 117 8.02 -6.12 -4.07
N ASP A 118 7.11 -6.21 -5.04
CA ASP A 118 6.77 -5.07 -5.90
C ASP A 118 5.90 -4.05 -5.18
N THR A 119 4.94 -4.53 -4.38
CA THR A 119 4.09 -3.67 -3.56
C THR A 119 3.57 -4.39 -2.31
N MET A 120 2.93 -3.65 -1.43
CA MET A 120 2.39 -4.18 -0.18
C MET A 120 1.13 -3.46 0.24
N VAL A 121 0.15 -4.20 0.77
CA VAL A 121 -1.04 -3.61 1.38
C VAL A 121 -1.09 -3.91 2.86
N THR A 122 -1.05 -2.84 3.66
CA THR A 122 -1.07 -2.92 5.13
C THR A 122 -2.36 -2.37 5.69
N ILE A 123 -2.99 -3.13 6.59
CA ILE A 123 -4.20 -2.74 7.31
C ILE A 123 -4.09 -3.02 8.81
N ASP A 124 -4.93 -2.34 9.59
CA ASP A 124 -5.01 -2.55 11.03
C ASP A 124 -5.76 -3.85 11.35
N ILE A 125 -5.25 -4.59 12.33
CA ILE A 125 -5.91 -5.77 12.88
C ILE A 125 -7.13 -5.31 13.70
N GLN A 126 -8.30 -5.75 13.27
CA GLN A 126 -9.58 -5.36 13.84
C GLN A 126 -10.46 -6.60 14.02
N ARG A 127 -10.63 -7.02 15.27
CA ARG A 127 -11.51 -8.15 15.58
C ARG A 127 -12.95 -7.83 15.17
N GLY A 128 -13.49 -8.70 14.32
CA GLY A 128 -14.85 -8.56 13.80
C GLY A 128 -14.99 -7.51 12.69
N LEU A 129 -13.89 -7.13 12.03
CA LEU A 129 -13.94 -6.36 10.79
C LEU A 129 -14.85 -7.06 9.78
N MET A 130 -15.84 -6.34 9.25
CA MET A 130 -16.76 -6.90 8.28
C MET A 130 -16.07 -7.08 6.94
N PRO A 131 -16.42 -8.12 6.16
CA PRO A 131 -15.85 -8.33 4.82
C PRO A 131 -15.95 -7.10 3.91
N ASP A 132 -17.09 -6.38 3.94
CA ASP A 132 -17.29 -5.18 3.12
C ASP A 132 -16.38 -4.02 3.56
N ASP A 133 -16.19 -3.86 4.88
CA ASP A 133 -15.28 -2.84 5.42
C ASP A 133 -13.82 -3.17 5.05
N PHE A 134 -13.43 -4.45 5.13
CA PHE A 134 -12.11 -4.90 4.67
C PHE A 134 -11.90 -4.60 3.18
N LYS A 135 -12.84 -5.01 2.33
CA LYS A 135 -12.78 -4.78 0.88
C LYS A 135 -12.66 -3.30 0.55
N TYR A 136 -13.41 -2.46 1.25
CA TYR A 136 -13.32 -1.02 1.10
C TYR A 136 -11.94 -0.47 1.49
N LEU A 137 -11.42 -0.86 2.66
CA LEU A 137 -10.13 -0.37 3.16
C LEU A 137 -8.96 -0.80 2.27
N VAL A 138 -8.94 -2.08 1.90
CA VAL A 138 -7.90 -2.66 1.05
C VAL A 138 -8.03 -2.13 -0.37
N GLY A 139 -9.22 -2.18 -0.96
CA GLY A 139 -9.46 -1.69 -2.31
C GLY A 139 -9.10 -0.21 -2.47
N LYS A 140 -9.36 0.62 -1.46
CA LYS A 140 -8.92 2.02 -1.46
C LYS A 140 -7.39 2.15 -1.49
N LYS A 141 -6.66 1.41 -0.64
CA LYS A 141 -5.19 1.45 -0.59
C LYS A 141 -4.56 0.97 -1.89
N LEU A 142 -5.06 -0.13 -2.45
CA LEU A 142 -4.60 -0.64 -3.74
C LEU A 142 -4.89 0.36 -4.87
N SER A 143 -6.02 1.08 -4.81
CA SER A 143 -6.36 2.09 -5.81
C SER A 143 -5.40 3.28 -5.75
N GLU A 144 -5.07 3.74 -4.54
CA GLU A 144 -4.07 4.80 -4.33
C GLU A 144 -2.71 4.37 -4.89
N GLN A 145 -2.28 3.12 -4.65
CA GLN A 145 -1.03 2.59 -5.18
C GLN A 145 -1.02 2.43 -6.71
N ALA A 146 -2.12 1.96 -7.30
CA ALA A 146 -2.24 1.84 -8.75
C ALA A 146 -2.17 3.22 -9.44
N GLU A 147 -2.76 4.26 -8.83
CA GLU A 147 -2.66 5.64 -9.32
C GLU A 147 -1.21 6.15 -9.24
N GLU A 148 -0.51 5.90 -8.13
CA GLU A 148 0.91 6.27 -7.98
C GLU A 148 1.80 5.61 -9.05
N PHE A 149 1.61 4.32 -9.33
CA PHE A 149 2.37 3.64 -10.38
C PHE A 149 2.07 4.18 -11.78
N ARG A 150 0.83 4.58 -12.08
CA ARG A 150 0.52 5.24 -13.35
C ARG A 150 1.16 6.61 -13.51
N GLU A 151 1.20 7.38 -12.43
CA GLU A 151 1.90 8.67 -12.43
C GLU A 151 3.40 8.45 -12.70
N GLN A 152 4.01 7.43 -12.09
CA GLN A 152 5.41 7.06 -12.33
C GLN A 152 5.66 6.61 -13.78
N ALA A 153 4.80 5.77 -14.34
CA ALA A 153 4.88 5.36 -15.75
C ALA A 153 4.84 6.55 -16.71
N ALA A 154 3.98 7.54 -16.44
CA ALA A 154 3.86 8.75 -17.24
C ALA A 154 5.12 9.63 -17.14
N ASP A 155 5.59 9.90 -15.92
CA ASP A 155 6.75 10.75 -15.66
C ASP A 155 8.04 10.17 -16.30
N GLU A 156 8.22 8.85 -16.25
CA GLU A 156 9.37 8.17 -16.86
C GLU A 156 9.30 8.10 -18.39
N SER A 157 8.09 8.03 -18.95
CA SER A 157 7.89 8.11 -20.40
C SER A 157 8.27 9.50 -20.95
N GLU A 158 7.91 10.58 -20.25
CA GLU A 158 8.20 11.96 -20.67
C GLU A 158 9.69 12.32 -20.54
N SER A 159 10.36 11.79 -19.52
CA SER A 159 11.80 11.97 -19.33
C SER A 159 12.63 11.19 -20.36
N SER A 160 12.14 10.03 -20.81
CA SER A 160 12.78 9.20 -21.84
C SER A 160 12.74 9.83 -23.25
N ASP A 161 11.71 10.64 -23.57
CA ASP A 161 11.57 11.33 -24.87
C ASP A 161 12.37 12.65 -24.94
N SER A 162 12.92 13.12 -23.80
CA SER A 162 13.66 14.39 -23.68
C SER A 162 15.19 14.25 -23.75
N GLN A 163 15.73 13.06 -24.02
CA GLN A 163 17.18 12.74 -24.08
C GLN A 163 17.65 12.35 -25.48
#